data_AF-A0A7V8DDQ3-F1
#
_entry.id   AF-A0A7V8DDQ3-F1
#
_cell.length_a   1.000
_cell.length_b   1.000
_cell.length_c   1.000
_cell.angle_alpha   90.00
_cell.angle_beta   90.00
_cell.angle_gamma   90.00
#
_symmetry.space_group_name_H-M   'P 1'
#
loop_
_entity.id
_entity.type
_entity.pdbx_description
1 polymer ?
#
loop_
_entity_poly.entity_id
_entity_poly.type
_entity_poly.pdbx_seq_one_letter_code
_entity_poly.pdbx_strand_id
1 'polypeptide(L)' 'MYVGVPVVIGAGGVERVVEIELNAEEKAAFDKSVAAVRTLIDVAKGMMQPA' A
#
# COMPACT_ATOMS: atom_id res chain seq x y z
N MET A 1 1.50 7.03 -0.38
CA MET A 1 1.88 5.64 -0.05
C MET A 1 1.09 4.75 -0.99
N TYR A 2 1.77 3.86 -1.72
CA TYR A 2 1.12 2.89 -2.61
C TYR A 2 1.25 1.50 -1.99
N VAL A 3 0.18 0.72 -2.01
CA VAL A 3 0.12 -0.64 -1.47
C VAL A 3 -0.49 -1.54 -2.53
N GLY A 4 0.06 -2.75 -2.69
CA GLY A 4 -0.47 -3.73 -3.62
C GLY A 4 -1.85 -4.22 -3.15
N VAL A 5 -2.90 -3.77 -3.82
CA VAL A 5 -4.27 -4.20 -3.62
C VAL A 5 -4.87 -4.63 -4.96
N PRO A 6 -5.80 -5.58 -4.99
CA PRO A 6 -6.45 -5.99 -6.23
C PRO A 6 -7.25 -4.81 -6.79
N VAL A 7 -6.97 -4.44 -8.04
CA VAL A 7 -7.63 -3.33 -8.73
C VAL A 7 -8.10 -3.76 -10.11
N VAL A 8 -9.19 -3.15 -10.56
CA VAL A 8 -9.64 -3.22 -11.95
C VAL A 8 -8.95 -2.10 -12.73
N ILE A 9 -8.24 -2.47 -13.79
CA ILE A 9 -7.56 -1.55 -14.70
C ILE A 9 -8.35 -1.51 -16.00
N GLY A 10 -8.70 -0.32 -16.46
CA GLY A 10 -9.28 -0.10 -17.78
C GLY A 10 -8.55 0.99 -18.56
N ALA A 11 -9.18 1.51 -19.61
CA ALA A 11 -8.51 2.39 -20.58
C ALA A 11 -8.00 3.71 -19.97
N GLY A 12 -8.61 4.16 -18.86
CA GLY A 12 -8.21 5.35 -18.11
C GLY A 12 -7.24 5.09 -16.96
N GLY A 13 -6.75 3.86 -16.77
CA GLY A 13 -5.92 3.47 -15.63
C GLY A 13 -6.71 2.70 -14.56
N VAL A 14 -6.51 3.05 -13.28
CA VAL A 14 -7.18 2.36 -12.17
C VAL A 14 -8.65 2.81 -12.08
N GLU A 15 -9.58 1.91 -12.41
CA GLU A 15 -11.02 2.21 -12.42
C GLU A 15 -11.70 1.84 -11.10
N ARG A 16 -11.21 0.81 -10.40
CA ARG A 16 -11.79 0.36 -9.13
C ARG A 16 -10.78 -0.36 -8.26
N VAL A 17 -10.89 -0.19 -6.94
CA VAL A 17 -10.24 -1.04 -5.95
C VAL A 17 -11.21 -2.14 -5.51
N VAL A 18 -10.77 -3.38 -5.53
CA VAL A 18 -11.57 -4.53 -5.10
C VAL A 18 -11.30 -4.77 -3.62
N GLU A 19 -12.35 -4.70 -2.81
CA GLU A 19 -12.29 -5.10 -1.41
C GLU A 19 -12.53 -6.60 -1.30
N ILE A 20 -11.63 -7.28 -0.59
CA ILE A 20 -11.75 -8.71 -0.28
C ILE A 20 -11.79 -8.85 1.24
N GLU A 21 -12.62 -9.78 1.72
CA GLU A 21 -12.62 -10.14 3.13
C GLU A 21 -11.36 -10.94 3.42
N LEU A 22 -10.50 -10.40 4.28
CA LEU A 22 -9.32 -11.09 4.79
C LEU A 22 -9.67 -11.74 6.12
N ASN A 23 -9.18 -12.95 6.34
CA ASN A 23 -9.23 -13.55 7.66
C ASN A 23 -8.24 -12.85 8.62
N ALA A 24 -8.28 -13.19 9.91
CA ALA A 24 -7.46 -12.52 10.92
C ALA A 24 -5.95 -12.64 10.66
N GLU A 25 -5.48 -13.79 10.16
CA GLU A 25 -4.06 -14.03 9.87
C GLU A 25 -3.59 -13.25 8.63
N GLU A 26 -4.39 -13.27 7.56
CA GLU A 26 -4.13 -12.54 6.32
C GLU A 26 -4.13 -11.03 6.56
N LYS A 27 -5.06 -10.53 7.38
CA LYS A 27 -5.12 -9.13 7.77
C LYS A 27 -3.87 -8.73 8.55
N ALA A 28 -3.42 -9.55 9.51
CA ALA A 28 -2.19 -9.29 10.25
C ALA A 28 -0.95 -9.28 9.35
N ALA A 29 -0.88 -10.19 8.37
CA ALA A 29 0.19 -10.22 7.37
C ALA A 29 0.16 -8.98 6.46
N PHE A 30 -1.03 -8.55 6.03
CA PHE A 30 -1.21 -7.35 5.24
C PHE A 30 -0.80 -6.09 6.02
N ASP A 31 -1.26 -5.94 7.26
CA ASP A 31 -0.91 -4.82 8.14
C ASP A 31 0.60 -4.73 8.37
N LYS A 32 1.28 -5.87 8.52
CA LYS A 32 2.75 -5.94 8.61
C LYS A 32 3.43 -5.42 7.33
N SER A 33 2.94 -5.80 6.15
CA SER A 33 3.45 -5.32 4.86
C SER A 33 3.26 -3.81 4.71
N VAL A 34 2.07 -3.30 5.06
CA VAL A 34 1.74 -1.86 5.08
C VAL A 34 2.68 -1.11 6.01
N ALA A 35 2.94 -1.62 7.22
CA ALA A 35 3.85 -0.98 8.17
C ALA A 35 5.28 -0.86 7.62
N ALA A 36 5.80 -1.91 6.97
CA ALA A 36 7.13 -1.87 6.38
C ALA A 36 7.25 -0.79 5.28
N VAL A 37 6.24 -0.67 4.42
CA VAL A 37 6.21 0.37 3.36
C VAL A 37 6.10 1.77 3.96
N ARG A 38 5.34 1.94 5.05
CA ARG A 38 5.28 3.24 5.77
C ARG A 38 6.65 3.65 6.28
N THR A 39 7.33 2.76 6.99
CA THR A 39 8.68 3.03 7.51
C THR A 39 9.64 3.43 6.39
N LEU A 40 9.61 2.73 5.26
CA LEU A 40 10.48 3.04 4.13
C LEU A 40 10.18 4.42 3.53
N ILE A 41 8.91 4.79 3.40
CA ILE A 41 8.49 6.12 2.92
C ILE A 41 8.94 7.21 3.89
N ASP A 42 8.82 6.99 5.20
CA ASP A 42 9.18 7.99 6.20
C ASP A 42 10.69 8.24 6.22
N VAL A 43 11.50 7.19 6.10
CA VAL A 43 12.96 7.30 5.92
C VAL A 43 13.28 8.05 4.63
N ALA A 44 12.68 7.65 3.50
CA ALA A 44 12.93 8.28 2.21
C ALA A 44 12.58 9.78 2.22
N LYS A 45 11.46 10.16 2.84
CA LYS A 45 11.08 11.58 2.99
C LYS A 45 12.11 12.37 3.78
N GLY A 46 12.59 11.84 4.91
CA GLY A 46 13.64 12.49 5.69
C GLY A 46 14.94 12.68 4.91
N MET A 47 15.24 11.79 3.97
CA MET A 47 16.42 11.89 3.10
C MET A 47 16.21 12.83 1.89
N MET A 48 14.97 13.12 1.50
CA MET A 48 14.63 13.90 0.31
C MET A 48 14.22 15.35 0.61
N GLN A 49 14.06 15.74 1.87
CA GLN A 49 13.80 17.14 2.22
C GLN A 49 15.04 18.01 1.92
N PRO A 50 14.91 19.07 1.10
CA PRO A 50 16.00 20.02 0.93
C PRO A 50 16.26 20.74 2.26
N ALA A 51 17.54 21.04 2.50
CA ALA A 51 18.03 21.73 3.69
C ALA A 51 17.39 23.12 3.87
#